data_AF-A0A1B8D310-F1
#
_entry.id   AF-A0A1B8D310-F1
#
_cell.length_a   1.000
_cell.length_b   1.000
_cell.length_c   1.000
_cell.angle_alpha   90.00
_cell.angle_beta   90.00
_cell.angle_gamma   90.00
#
_symmetry.space_group_name_H-M   'P 1'
#
loop_
_entity.id
_entity.type
_entity.pdbx_description
1 polymer ?
#
loop_
_entity_poly.entity_id
_entity_poly.type
_entity_poly.pdbx_seq_one_letter_code
_entity_poly.pdbx_strand_id
1 'polypeptide(L)'
;MRTNGDLNNTSAAREVARIDIDAAHSYRSLAISEAEDDATIRKSYRPFLLSPEITSTDWISKLELSTVVKLAEEDLHKTGERLKVLVLYGSLRERSYSRLLAFEASRILFRLGCDVRVFDPTGLPMKDDVQHNQPKVQELRDLGRLERRPCLGLCRATWESHCRLQKPNRLDPPLRRLRRPTQGRTLAIAQVSGGSQSFNAVNSLRLLGRWMRMFVIPNQSSVPMAYTQFTDERLADPVEGGSRMIPSGNRMRIVDCMEEFVKYTILMRPHFALFGDRCSEREERVEKERKATEKARKEAEEKRVE
;
A
#
# COMPACT_ATOMS: atom_id res chain seq x y z
N MET A 1 -16.31 28.37 40.34
CA MET A 1 -16.07 26.93 40.07
C MET A 1 -16.30 26.69 38.58
N ARG A 2 -15.25 26.54 37.78
CA ARG A 2 -15.37 26.07 36.39
C ARG A 2 -15.54 24.55 36.47
N THR A 3 -16.67 24.06 35.99
CA THR A 3 -17.02 22.64 35.96
C THR A 3 -15.94 21.87 35.20
N ASN A 4 -15.23 21.01 35.92
CA ASN A 4 -14.41 19.96 35.34
C ASN A 4 -15.29 19.01 34.53
N GLY A 5 -14.90 18.74 33.29
CA GLY A 5 -15.20 17.45 32.65
C GLY A 5 -16.40 17.38 31.71
N ASP A 6 -16.60 18.37 30.84
CA ASP A 6 -17.42 18.09 29.65
C ASP A 6 -16.56 17.33 28.63
N LEU A 7 -16.75 16.00 28.55
CA LEU A 7 -16.08 15.12 27.58
C LEU A 7 -16.40 15.52 26.13
N ASN A 8 -17.48 16.27 25.92
CA ASN A 8 -17.87 16.83 24.63
C ASN A 8 -17.27 18.23 24.46
N ASN A 9 -15.94 18.31 24.39
CA ASN A 9 -15.25 19.56 24.09
C ASN A 9 -15.46 19.96 22.61
N THR A 10 -16.64 20.50 22.30
CA THR A 10 -17.01 21.01 20.98
C THR A 10 -16.22 22.26 20.60
N SER A 11 -15.61 22.97 21.57
CA SER A 11 -14.77 24.14 21.30
C SER A 11 -13.44 23.81 20.60
N ALA A 12 -12.99 22.55 20.66
CA ALA A 12 -11.79 22.06 19.96
C ALA A 12 -12.10 21.37 18.62
N ALA A 13 -13.37 21.21 18.27
CA ALA A 13 -13.77 20.60 17.01
C ALA A 13 -13.48 21.57 15.85
N ARG A 14 -12.76 21.09 14.84
CA ARG A 14 -12.58 21.85 13.59
C ARG A 14 -13.91 21.87 12.84
N GLU A 15 -14.20 22.99 12.18
CA GLU A 15 -15.33 23.06 11.24
C GLU A 15 -15.16 22.00 10.15
N VAL A 16 -16.18 21.15 10.00
CA VAL A 16 -16.19 20.09 8.99
C VAL A 16 -16.87 20.65 7.74
N ALA A 17 -16.07 21.00 6.74
CA ALA A 17 -16.60 21.33 5.42
C ALA A 17 -17.21 20.07 4.79
N ARG A 18 -18.50 20.14 4.44
CA ARG A 18 -19.17 19.08 3.68
C ARG A 18 -18.83 19.26 2.20
N ILE A 19 -18.38 18.19 1.57
CA ILE A 19 -18.17 18.15 0.11
C ILE A 19 -19.39 17.46 -0.47
N ASP A 20 -20.11 18.16 -1.34
CA ASP A 20 -21.29 17.63 -2.02
C ASP A 20 -20.90 16.54 -3.03
N ILE A 21 -21.79 15.57 -3.21
CA ILE A 21 -21.60 14.46 -4.15
C ILE A 21 -21.66 15.00 -5.58
N ASP A 22 -20.63 14.70 -6.36
CA ASP A 22 -20.57 15.06 -7.78
C ASP A 22 -21.27 13.96 -8.60
N ALA A 23 -22.48 14.25 -9.07
CA ALA A 23 -23.31 13.30 -9.81
C ALA A 23 -22.62 12.78 -11.10
N ALA A 24 -21.74 13.56 -11.72
CA ALA A 24 -21.04 13.16 -12.95
C ALA A 24 -19.97 12.08 -12.70
N HIS A 25 -19.46 11.99 -11.47
CA HIS A 25 -18.44 11.03 -11.06
C HIS A 25 -18.99 9.93 -10.15
N SER A 26 -20.28 10.01 -9.81
CA SER A 26 -20.96 9.02 -8.99
C SER A 26 -21.00 7.67 -9.71
N TYR A 27 -20.68 6.61 -8.99
CA TYR A 27 -20.62 5.23 -9.46
C TYR A 27 -19.65 4.92 -10.63
N ARG A 28 -18.95 5.92 -11.17
CA ARG A 28 -18.01 5.75 -12.29
C ARG A 28 -16.80 4.89 -11.91
N SER A 29 -16.29 4.14 -12.88
CA SER A 29 -15.09 3.30 -12.74
C SER A 29 -13.99 3.81 -13.65
N LEU A 30 -12.77 3.91 -13.12
CA LEU A 30 -11.55 4.24 -13.86
C LEU A 30 -10.67 3.01 -14.10
N ALA A 31 -11.22 1.80 -13.89
CA ALA A 31 -10.53 0.53 -14.06
C ALA A 31 -9.90 0.37 -15.45
N ILE A 32 -8.75 -0.32 -15.51
CA ILE A 32 -8.04 -0.57 -16.75
C ILE A 32 -8.78 -1.67 -17.53
N SER A 33 -9.21 -1.36 -18.76
CA SER A 33 -9.88 -2.32 -19.63
C SER A 33 -8.91 -3.42 -20.07
N GLU A 34 -9.42 -4.58 -20.49
CA GLU A 34 -8.57 -5.68 -20.96
C GLU A 34 -7.76 -5.29 -22.22
N ALA A 35 -8.29 -4.40 -23.06
CA ALA A 35 -7.61 -3.90 -24.25
C ALA A 35 -6.45 -2.93 -23.95
N GLU A 36 -6.52 -2.20 -22.83
CA GLU A 36 -5.47 -1.27 -22.38
C GLU A 36 -4.38 -1.95 -21.54
N ASP A 37 -4.67 -3.14 -21.02
CA ASP A 37 -3.83 -3.84 -20.05
C ASP A 37 -2.83 -4.78 -20.73
N ASP A 38 -1.64 -4.92 -20.15
CA ASP A 38 -0.69 -5.93 -20.60
C ASP A 38 -1.16 -7.32 -20.18
N ALA A 39 -1.32 -8.23 -21.14
CA ALA A 39 -1.84 -9.58 -20.90
C ALA A 39 -1.00 -10.39 -19.89
N THR A 40 0.33 -10.20 -19.87
CA THR A 40 1.23 -10.89 -18.94
C THR A 40 1.08 -10.35 -17.52
N ILE A 41 0.95 -9.03 -17.37
CA ILE A 41 0.74 -8.36 -16.08
C ILE A 41 -0.63 -8.73 -15.53
N ARG A 42 -1.66 -8.69 -16.36
CA ARG A 42 -3.04 -9.02 -15.99
C ARG A 42 -3.14 -10.45 -15.47
N LYS A 43 -2.53 -11.40 -16.17
CA LYS A 43 -2.52 -12.82 -15.76
C LYS A 43 -1.70 -13.07 -14.48
N SER A 44 -0.56 -12.41 -14.33
CA SER A 44 0.40 -12.74 -13.25
C SER A 44 0.14 -11.97 -11.95
N TYR A 45 -0.29 -10.71 -12.05
CA TYR A 45 -0.40 -9.80 -10.91
C TYR A 45 -1.83 -9.39 -10.55
N ARG A 46 -2.83 -9.76 -11.38
CA ARG A 46 -4.23 -9.37 -11.14
C ARG A 46 -5.19 -10.56 -11.00
N PRO A 47 -4.90 -11.52 -10.11
CA PRO A 47 -5.81 -12.65 -9.84
C PRO A 47 -7.11 -12.23 -9.14
N PHE A 48 -7.23 -10.96 -8.73
CA PHE A 48 -8.42 -10.43 -8.07
C PHE A 48 -9.53 -9.99 -9.04
N LEU A 49 -9.23 -9.89 -10.34
CA LEU A 49 -10.20 -9.48 -11.35
C LEU A 49 -11.30 -10.54 -11.49
N LEU A 50 -12.55 -10.09 -11.51
CA LEU A 50 -13.73 -10.92 -11.68
C LEU A 50 -14.19 -10.85 -13.14
N SER A 51 -15.13 -11.71 -13.52
CA SER A 51 -15.76 -11.59 -14.84
C SER A 51 -16.45 -10.22 -14.99
N PRO A 52 -16.58 -9.68 -16.22
CA PRO A 52 -17.24 -8.39 -16.44
C PRO A 52 -18.67 -8.33 -15.89
N GLU A 53 -19.39 -9.46 -15.99
CA GLU A 53 -20.75 -9.62 -15.47
C GLU A 53 -20.80 -9.37 -13.95
N ILE A 54 -19.99 -10.10 -13.18
CA ILE A 54 -19.92 -9.95 -11.72
C ILE A 54 -19.41 -8.56 -11.35
N THR A 55 -18.41 -8.04 -12.08
CA THR A 55 -17.82 -6.72 -11.78
C THR A 55 -18.86 -5.60 -11.89
N SER A 56 -19.81 -5.71 -12.82
CA SER A 56 -20.87 -4.72 -13.02
C SER A 56 -21.95 -4.74 -11.92
N THR A 57 -22.17 -5.89 -11.29
CA THR A 57 -23.20 -6.09 -10.24
C THR A 57 -22.63 -6.04 -8.83
N ASP A 58 -21.30 -6.13 -8.69
CA ASP A 58 -20.57 -6.22 -7.44
C ASP A 58 -20.88 -5.05 -6.49
N TRP A 59 -20.84 -5.29 -5.18
CA TRP A 59 -21.00 -4.23 -4.18
C TRP A 59 -19.95 -3.12 -4.32
N ILE A 60 -18.75 -3.44 -4.84
CA ILE A 60 -17.71 -2.45 -5.10
C ILE A 60 -18.16 -1.45 -6.18
N SER A 61 -18.92 -1.88 -7.20
CA SER A 61 -19.45 -0.98 -8.24
C SER A 61 -20.50 -0.01 -7.68
N LYS A 62 -21.20 -0.43 -6.62
CA LYS A 62 -22.26 0.32 -5.93
C LYS A 62 -21.74 1.28 -4.85
N LEU A 63 -20.42 1.38 -4.66
CA LEU A 63 -19.86 2.35 -3.70
C LEU A 63 -19.91 3.76 -4.29
N GLU A 64 -20.35 4.71 -3.48
CA GLU A 64 -20.25 6.14 -3.74
C GLU A 64 -18.80 6.57 -3.44
N LEU A 65 -18.06 6.96 -4.46
CA LEU A 65 -16.65 7.35 -4.39
C LEU A 65 -16.35 8.57 -5.28
N SER A 66 -17.37 9.39 -5.58
CA SER A 66 -17.30 10.47 -6.58
C SER A 66 -16.11 11.42 -6.37
N THR A 67 -15.89 11.83 -5.11
CA THR A 67 -14.82 12.78 -4.76
C THR A 67 -13.43 12.23 -5.10
N VAL A 68 -13.16 10.95 -4.80
CA VAL A 68 -11.85 10.33 -5.09
C VAL A 68 -11.69 10.05 -6.57
N VAL A 69 -12.77 9.60 -7.22
CA VAL A 69 -12.77 9.32 -8.66
C VAL A 69 -12.41 10.59 -9.43
N LYS A 70 -13.05 11.72 -9.09
CA LYS A 70 -12.72 13.03 -9.66
C LYS A 70 -11.26 13.40 -9.46
N LEU A 71 -10.76 13.27 -8.22
CA LEU A 71 -9.36 13.57 -7.89
C LEU A 71 -8.38 12.69 -8.69
N ALA A 72 -8.69 11.40 -8.84
CA ALA A 72 -7.87 10.45 -9.56
C ALA A 72 -7.88 10.68 -11.08
N GLU A 73 -9.04 11.04 -11.65
CA GLU A 73 -9.17 11.43 -13.05
C GLU A 73 -8.37 12.70 -13.35
N GLU A 74 -8.46 13.72 -12.51
CA GLU A 74 -7.66 14.94 -12.64
C GLU A 74 -6.14 14.66 -12.54
N ASP A 75 -5.70 13.82 -11.59
CA ASP A 75 -4.28 13.43 -11.47
C ASP A 75 -3.81 12.67 -12.72
N LEU A 76 -4.66 11.80 -13.26
CA LEU A 76 -4.37 11.07 -14.49
C LEU A 76 -4.23 12.01 -15.69
N HIS A 77 -5.11 13.00 -15.83
CA HIS A 77 -5.01 14.03 -16.88
C HIS A 77 -3.76 14.91 -16.72
N LYS A 78 -3.40 15.28 -15.48
CA LYS A 78 -2.24 16.14 -15.20
C LYS A 78 -0.91 15.43 -15.42
N THR A 79 -0.80 14.18 -14.98
CA THR A 79 0.47 13.42 -14.99
C THR A 79 0.64 12.50 -16.19
N GLY A 80 -0.45 12.14 -16.87
CA GLY A 80 -0.47 11.11 -17.92
C GLY A 80 -0.17 9.69 -17.41
N GLU A 81 -0.05 9.50 -16.09
CA GLU A 81 0.38 8.24 -15.49
C GLU A 81 -0.50 7.85 -14.30
N ARG A 82 -1.05 6.63 -14.36
CA ARG A 82 -1.82 6.02 -13.25
C ARG A 82 -0.95 5.76 -12.01
N LEU A 83 -1.58 5.79 -10.84
CA LEU A 83 -0.93 5.39 -9.58
C LEU A 83 -0.62 3.88 -9.61
N LYS A 84 0.65 3.48 -9.51
CA LYS A 84 0.98 2.05 -9.32
C LYS A 84 0.93 1.72 -7.85
N VAL A 85 0.31 0.59 -7.54
CA VAL A 85 0.14 0.12 -6.17
C VAL A 85 0.56 -1.34 -6.11
N LEU A 86 1.66 -1.59 -5.42
CA LEU A 86 2.07 -2.94 -5.05
C LEU A 86 1.31 -3.38 -3.80
N VAL A 87 0.68 -4.55 -3.86
CA VAL A 87 -0.07 -5.18 -2.78
C VAL A 87 0.65 -6.45 -2.32
N LEU A 88 0.97 -6.50 -1.02
CA LEU A 88 1.55 -7.67 -0.37
C LEU A 88 0.50 -8.34 0.52
N TYR A 89 0.67 -9.62 0.83
CA TYR A 89 -0.14 -10.32 1.85
C TYR A 89 0.71 -11.31 2.67
N GLY A 90 0.26 -11.60 3.88
CA GLY A 90 1.06 -12.29 4.91
C GLY A 90 0.81 -13.78 5.08
N SER A 91 0.14 -14.48 4.15
CA SER A 91 -0.17 -15.90 4.34
C SER A 91 -0.30 -16.68 3.04
N LEU A 92 0.38 -17.83 3.03
CA LEU A 92 0.42 -18.84 1.96
C LEU A 92 -0.53 -20.02 2.20
N ARG A 93 -1.50 -19.89 3.12
CA ARG A 93 -2.51 -20.94 3.31
C ARG A 93 -3.40 -21.00 2.07
N GLU A 94 -3.91 -22.20 1.77
CA GLU A 94 -4.85 -22.44 0.67
C GLU A 94 -6.04 -21.47 0.74
N ARG A 95 -6.73 -21.42 1.89
CA ARG A 95 -7.71 -20.38 2.23
C ARG A 95 -7.10 -19.32 3.15
N SER A 96 -6.63 -18.23 2.53
CA SER A 96 -5.96 -17.12 3.22
C SER A 96 -6.85 -15.89 3.28
N TYR A 97 -7.44 -15.58 4.44
CA TYR A 97 -8.28 -14.38 4.62
C TYR A 97 -7.51 -13.07 4.40
N SER A 98 -6.20 -13.04 4.64
CA SER A 98 -5.38 -11.88 4.32
C SER A 98 -5.20 -11.69 2.80
N ARG A 99 -5.18 -12.79 2.03
CA ARG A 99 -5.15 -12.74 0.57
C ARG A 99 -6.50 -12.27 0.03
N LEU A 100 -7.61 -12.80 0.59
CA LEU A 100 -8.96 -12.35 0.24
C LEU A 100 -9.16 -10.86 0.54
N LEU A 101 -8.73 -10.40 1.72
CA LEU A 101 -8.75 -8.97 2.08
C LEU A 101 -7.93 -8.12 1.11
N ALA A 102 -6.74 -8.60 0.72
CA ALA A 102 -5.90 -7.95 -0.27
C ALA A 102 -6.56 -7.85 -1.64
N PHE A 103 -7.33 -8.87 -2.06
CA PHE A 103 -8.09 -8.83 -3.29
C PHE A 103 -9.23 -7.81 -3.24
N GLU A 104 -9.98 -7.70 -2.14
CA GLU A 104 -11.02 -6.68 -2.00
C GLU A 104 -10.43 -5.26 -2.03
N ALA A 105 -9.33 -5.03 -1.29
CA ALA A 105 -8.61 -3.77 -1.34
C ALA A 105 -8.11 -3.46 -2.77
N SER A 106 -7.59 -4.47 -3.47
CA SER A 106 -7.11 -4.34 -4.85
C SER A 106 -8.23 -3.98 -5.83
N ARG A 107 -9.42 -4.57 -5.69
CA ARG A 107 -10.59 -4.26 -6.52
C ARG A 107 -11.06 -2.82 -6.34
N ILE A 108 -11.11 -2.33 -5.09
CA ILE A 108 -11.46 -0.93 -4.80
C ILE A 108 -10.45 0.02 -5.45
N LEU A 109 -9.15 -0.22 -5.26
CA LEU A 109 -8.11 0.62 -5.86
C LEU A 109 -8.07 0.55 -7.38
N PHE A 110 -8.35 -0.63 -7.94
CA PHE A 110 -8.44 -0.82 -9.38
C PHE A 110 -9.61 -0.01 -9.97
N ARG A 111 -10.78 -0.01 -9.30
CA ARG A 111 -11.93 0.84 -9.66
C ARG A 111 -11.58 2.32 -9.61
N LEU A 112 -10.76 2.75 -8.66
CA LEU A 112 -10.27 4.13 -8.54
C LEU A 112 -9.21 4.49 -9.60
N GLY A 113 -8.84 3.57 -10.50
CA GLY A 113 -7.95 3.83 -11.62
C GLY A 113 -6.46 3.59 -11.35
N CYS A 114 -6.13 2.98 -10.21
CA CYS A 114 -4.77 2.57 -9.88
C CYS A 114 -4.34 1.32 -10.70
N ASP A 115 -3.08 1.29 -11.14
CA ASP A 115 -2.41 0.08 -11.62
C ASP A 115 -1.99 -0.77 -10.40
N VAL A 116 -2.87 -1.70 -10.02
CA VAL A 116 -2.67 -2.56 -8.86
C VAL A 116 -1.97 -3.86 -9.27
N ARG A 117 -0.95 -4.24 -8.52
CA ARG A 117 -0.21 -5.50 -8.68
C ARG A 117 -0.13 -6.24 -7.37
N VAL A 118 -0.67 -7.45 -7.32
CA VAL A 118 -0.58 -8.31 -6.15
C VAL A 118 0.61 -9.25 -6.30
N PHE A 119 1.56 -9.18 -5.38
CA PHE A 119 2.72 -10.08 -5.37
C PHE A 119 2.37 -11.40 -4.69
N ASP A 120 2.65 -12.52 -5.36
CA ASP A 120 2.56 -13.84 -4.76
C ASP A 120 3.89 -14.22 -4.08
N PRO A 121 3.92 -14.35 -2.73
CA PRO A 121 5.11 -14.71 -1.99
C PRO A 121 5.42 -16.21 -2.01
N THR A 122 4.69 -17.03 -2.78
CA THR A 122 4.98 -18.46 -2.93
C THR A 122 6.37 -18.66 -3.54
N GLY A 123 7.18 -19.49 -2.89
CA GLY A 123 8.57 -19.72 -3.30
C GLY A 123 9.55 -18.62 -2.90
N LEU A 124 9.13 -17.60 -2.14
CA LEU A 124 10.05 -16.62 -1.58
C LEU A 124 10.87 -17.29 -0.46
N PRO A 125 12.21 -17.31 -0.59
CA PRO A 125 13.02 -18.08 0.33
C PRO A 125 13.25 -17.30 1.64
N MET A 126 13.62 -18.01 2.71
CA MET A 126 13.90 -17.39 4.00
C MET A 126 15.22 -16.62 3.93
N LYS A 127 15.25 -15.37 4.38
CA LYS A 127 16.43 -14.48 4.30
C LYS A 127 17.66 -15.12 4.97
N ASP A 128 18.52 -15.69 4.13
CA ASP A 128 19.91 -16.07 4.37
C ASP A 128 20.78 -15.46 3.23
N ASP A 129 22.04 -15.12 3.53
CA ASP A 129 22.89 -14.24 2.71
C ASP A 129 23.15 -14.72 1.26
N VAL A 130 22.86 -15.99 0.93
CA VAL A 130 23.18 -16.60 -0.38
C VAL A 130 22.11 -16.37 -1.46
N GLN A 131 20.93 -15.82 -1.11
CA GLN A 131 19.74 -15.93 -1.98
C GLN A 131 19.36 -14.66 -2.76
N HIS A 132 20.27 -13.69 -2.87
CA HIS A 132 20.01 -12.41 -3.53
C HIS A 132 19.71 -12.54 -5.03
N ASN A 133 20.12 -13.65 -5.65
CA ASN A 133 19.97 -13.92 -7.08
C ASN A 133 18.72 -14.75 -7.41
N GLN A 134 17.91 -15.12 -6.43
CA GLN A 134 16.69 -15.87 -6.72
C GLN A 134 15.70 -15.01 -7.52
N PRO A 135 15.03 -15.58 -8.54
CA PRO A 135 14.15 -14.84 -9.44
C PRO A 135 13.00 -14.15 -8.69
N LYS A 136 12.44 -14.79 -7.65
CA LYS A 136 11.38 -14.20 -6.82
C LYS A 136 11.83 -13.01 -5.97
N VAL A 137 13.09 -13.00 -5.52
CA VAL A 137 13.66 -11.88 -4.77
C VAL A 137 13.94 -10.72 -5.71
N GLN A 138 14.40 -11.01 -6.93
CA GLN A 138 14.58 -9.98 -7.97
C GLN A 138 13.24 -9.43 -8.43
N GLU A 139 12.23 -10.28 -8.66
CA GLU A 139 10.87 -9.87 -8.96
C GLU A 139 10.33 -8.90 -7.89
N LEU A 140 10.44 -9.24 -6.61
CA LEU A 140 10.03 -8.34 -5.52
C LEU A 140 10.82 -7.03 -5.49
N ARG A 141 12.12 -7.08 -5.77
CA ARG A 141 12.97 -5.89 -5.85
C ARG A 141 12.65 -5.04 -7.06
N ASP A 142 12.31 -5.63 -8.19
CA ASP A 142 11.98 -4.96 -9.43
C ASP A 142 10.59 -4.34 -9.32
N LEU A 143 9.59 -5.05 -8.80
CA LEU A 143 8.32 -4.45 -8.39
C LEU A 143 8.54 -3.30 -7.39
N GLY A 144 9.51 -3.44 -6.48
CA GLY A 144 9.92 -2.37 -5.58
C GLY A 144 10.70 -1.21 -6.24
N ARG A 145 11.47 -1.43 -7.31
CA ARG A 145 12.43 -0.48 -7.93
C ARG A 145 11.92 0.19 -9.19
N LEU A 146 11.22 -0.55 -10.04
CA LEU A 146 10.66 -0.13 -11.33
C LEU A 146 9.57 0.94 -11.15
N GLU A 147 9.17 1.17 -9.92
CA GLU A 147 8.02 1.98 -9.55
C GLU A 147 8.49 3.17 -8.72
N ARG A 148 8.67 4.34 -9.34
CA ARG A 148 8.73 5.68 -8.70
C ARG A 148 7.40 6.02 -7.97
N ARG A 149 6.74 5.04 -7.36
CA ARG A 149 5.30 5.04 -7.09
C ARG A 149 4.98 4.52 -5.68
N PRO A 150 3.82 4.90 -5.13
CA PRO A 150 3.40 4.61 -3.76
C PRO A 150 3.10 3.11 -3.53
N CYS A 151 3.11 2.63 -2.29
CA CYS A 151 2.99 1.20 -1.99
C CYS A 151 1.85 0.91 -1.02
N LEU A 152 1.16 -0.21 -1.19
CA LEU A 152 0.11 -0.66 -0.26
C LEU A 152 0.54 -1.96 0.42
N GLY A 153 0.92 -1.90 1.70
CA GLY A 153 1.31 -3.08 2.46
C GLY A 153 0.12 -3.66 3.23
N LEU A 154 -0.61 -4.60 2.63
CA LEU A 154 -1.54 -5.43 3.42
C LEU A 154 -0.77 -6.54 4.13
N CYS A 155 -1.04 -6.79 5.41
CA CYS A 155 -0.31 -7.78 6.19
C CYS A 155 -1.20 -8.41 7.26
N ARG A 156 -1.17 -9.73 7.38
CA ARG A 156 -2.00 -10.51 8.29
C ARG A 156 -1.62 -10.29 9.77
N ALA A 157 -2.60 -10.33 10.69
CA ALA A 157 -2.40 -10.40 12.15
C ALA A 157 -3.06 -11.65 12.74
N THR A 158 -2.41 -12.81 12.69
CA THR A 158 -2.91 -13.92 13.53
C THR A 158 -2.37 -13.75 14.94
N TRP A 159 -3.24 -13.77 15.96
CA TRP A 159 -2.89 -13.73 17.38
C TRP A 159 -2.47 -15.13 17.91
N GLU A 160 -1.53 -15.13 18.86
CA GLU A 160 -1.21 -16.14 19.91
C GLU A 160 -1.32 -17.63 19.53
N SER A 161 -0.25 -18.41 19.37
CA SER A 161 0.76 -18.73 20.40
C SER A 161 2.18 -18.91 19.84
N HIS A 162 2.49 -18.28 18.71
CA HIS A 162 3.85 -18.27 18.14
C HIS A 162 4.20 -16.90 17.54
N CYS A 163 3.71 -15.82 18.13
CA CYS A 163 4.06 -14.44 17.78
C CYS A 163 5.37 -14.00 18.46
N ARG A 164 6.43 -14.81 18.36
CA ARG A 164 7.68 -14.18 17.94
C ARG A 164 7.42 -13.80 16.49
N LEU A 165 7.73 -12.57 16.10
CA LEU A 165 8.11 -12.30 14.72
C LEU A 165 8.85 -13.55 14.24
N GLN A 166 8.29 -14.36 13.32
CA GLN A 166 9.06 -15.41 12.67
C GLN A 166 10.06 -14.68 11.78
N LYS A 167 11.07 -14.18 12.49
CA LYS A 167 12.12 -13.23 12.20
C LYS A 167 11.62 -11.93 11.51
N PRO A 168 12.11 -10.74 11.90
CA PRO A 168 11.96 -9.49 11.14
C PRO A 168 12.64 -9.54 9.74
N ASN A 169 12.73 -10.71 9.11
CA ASN A 169 13.61 -10.99 7.98
C ASN A 169 12.90 -11.02 6.62
N ARG A 170 11.57 -10.93 6.55
CA ARG A 170 10.83 -10.99 5.26
C ARG A 170 10.52 -9.64 4.63
N LEU A 171 10.70 -8.54 5.35
CA LEU A 171 10.39 -7.18 4.88
C LEU A 171 11.54 -6.18 5.14
N ASP A 172 12.76 -6.68 5.27
CA ASP A 172 13.96 -5.86 5.37
C ASP A 172 14.63 -5.77 3.99
N PRO A 173 14.33 -4.75 3.16
CA PRO A 173 15.22 -4.43 2.07
C PRO A 173 16.55 -3.92 2.65
N PRO A 174 17.70 -4.35 2.09
CA PRO A 174 19.01 -3.94 2.57
C PRO A 174 19.19 -2.43 2.35
N LEU A 175 19.00 -1.65 3.42
CA LEU A 175 18.99 -0.19 3.45
C LEU A 175 20.36 0.47 3.16
N ARG A 176 21.41 -0.31 2.86
CA ARG A 176 22.81 0.17 2.94
C ARG A 176 23.53 0.36 1.60
N ARG A 177 22.97 -0.03 0.45
CA ARG A 177 23.67 0.13 -0.84
C ARG A 177 22.78 0.73 -1.93
N LEU A 178 22.92 2.06 -2.09
CA LEU A 178 22.71 2.86 -3.30
C LEU A 178 21.33 3.03 -3.97
N ARG A 179 20.22 2.53 -3.42
CA ARG A 179 18.86 3.01 -3.78
C ARG A 179 17.96 2.77 -2.57
N ARG A 180 17.28 3.79 -2.07
CA ARG A 180 16.25 3.65 -1.02
C ARG A 180 14.90 3.49 -1.73
N PRO A 181 14.46 2.27 -2.09
CA PRO A 181 13.28 2.11 -2.92
C PRO A 181 12.05 2.72 -2.26
N THR A 182 11.83 2.47 -0.97
CA THR A 182 10.57 2.78 -0.28
C THR A 182 10.45 4.19 0.31
N GLN A 183 11.52 4.99 0.28
CA GLN A 183 11.50 6.29 0.96
C GLN A 183 10.48 7.25 0.32
N GLY A 184 9.66 7.90 1.16
CA GLY A 184 8.70 8.91 0.74
C GLY A 184 7.41 8.34 0.16
N ARG A 185 7.26 7.02 0.06
CA ARG A 185 6.04 6.37 -0.44
C ARG A 185 4.95 6.37 0.62
N THR A 186 3.70 6.48 0.22
CA THR A 186 2.56 6.21 1.11
C THR A 186 2.46 4.72 1.42
N LEU A 187 1.88 4.38 2.56
CA LEU A 187 1.62 3.01 3.03
C LEU A 187 0.23 2.96 3.69
N ALA A 188 -0.67 2.11 3.20
CA ALA A 188 -1.82 1.68 4.00
C ALA A 188 -1.56 0.29 4.59
N ILE A 189 -2.13 0.07 5.77
CA ILE A 189 -1.97 -1.16 6.53
C ILE A 189 -3.34 -1.70 6.92
N ALA A 190 -3.47 -3.02 6.78
CA ALA A 190 -4.69 -3.72 7.14
C ALA A 190 -4.34 -5.12 7.62
N GLN A 191 -5.07 -5.60 8.62
CA GLN A 191 -4.90 -6.93 9.20
C GLN A 191 -6.20 -7.73 9.29
N VAL A 192 -6.05 -9.05 9.38
CA VAL A 192 -7.11 -10.00 9.71
C VAL A 192 -6.71 -10.82 10.93
N SER A 193 -7.64 -11.04 11.86
CA SER A 193 -7.51 -11.91 13.03
C SER A 193 -8.50 -13.08 12.94
N GLY A 194 -8.08 -14.25 13.41
CA GLY A 194 -8.98 -15.41 13.54
C GLY A 194 -9.84 -15.36 14.81
N GLY A 195 -9.42 -14.60 15.83
CA GLY A 195 -10.13 -14.44 17.09
C GLY A 195 -10.76 -13.07 17.26
N SER A 196 -10.80 -12.58 18.49
CA SER A 196 -11.25 -11.23 18.83
C SER A 196 -10.43 -10.15 18.12
N GLN A 197 -10.97 -8.92 18.16
CA GLN A 197 -10.31 -7.78 17.54
C GLN A 197 -8.96 -7.51 18.20
N SER A 198 -7.96 -7.28 17.35
CA SER A 198 -6.58 -7.03 17.74
C SER A 198 -6.03 -5.88 16.93
N PHE A 199 -4.94 -5.26 17.38
CA PHE A 199 -4.20 -4.25 16.61
C PHE A 199 -2.69 -4.52 16.57
N ASN A 200 -2.25 -5.70 17.00
CA ASN A 200 -0.82 -5.96 17.19
C ASN A 200 -0.02 -5.94 15.89
N ALA A 201 -0.55 -6.52 14.79
CA ALA A 201 0.21 -6.50 13.55
C ALA A 201 0.16 -5.14 12.88
N VAL A 202 -0.99 -4.44 12.85
CA VAL A 202 -1.04 -3.07 12.30
C VAL A 202 -0.11 -2.13 13.05
N ASN A 203 0.00 -2.23 14.37
CA ASN A 203 0.98 -1.44 15.14
C ASN A 203 2.42 -1.79 14.76
N SER A 204 2.74 -3.08 14.61
CA SER A 204 4.06 -3.54 14.19
C SER A 204 4.41 -3.08 12.76
N LEU A 205 3.45 -3.15 11.84
CA LEU A 205 3.59 -2.72 10.45
C LEU A 205 3.72 -1.20 10.33
N ARG A 206 3.03 -0.44 11.20
CA ARG A 206 3.17 1.01 11.26
C ARG A 206 4.59 1.41 11.66
N LEU A 207 5.15 0.74 12.66
CA LEU A 207 6.55 0.92 13.04
C LEU A 207 7.49 0.53 11.89
N LEU A 208 7.25 -0.59 11.23
CA LEU A 208 8.02 -1.01 10.06
C LEU A 208 7.95 0.03 8.93
N GLY A 209 6.78 0.55 8.61
CA GLY A 209 6.59 1.62 7.62
C GLY A 209 7.42 2.88 7.95
N ARG A 210 7.46 3.26 9.24
CA ARG A 210 8.33 4.34 9.72
C ARG A 210 9.82 4.03 9.50
N TRP A 211 10.27 2.81 9.83
CA TRP A 211 11.65 2.37 9.58
C TRP A 211 12.00 2.40 8.09
N MET A 212 11.04 2.04 7.25
CA MET A 212 11.11 2.08 5.79
C MET A 212 10.99 3.49 5.19
N ARG A 213 10.82 4.51 6.04
CA ARG A 213 10.63 5.92 5.70
C ARG A 213 9.42 6.15 4.77
N MET A 214 8.35 5.40 5.00
CA MET A 214 7.08 5.51 4.30
C MET A 214 6.10 6.38 5.10
N PHE A 215 5.21 7.08 4.40
CA PHE A 215 4.10 7.81 4.98
C PHE A 215 2.93 6.86 5.22
N VAL A 216 2.85 6.32 6.44
CA VAL A 216 1.74 5.44 6.81
C VAL A 216 0.48 6.28 7.03
N ILE A 217 -0.58 6.01 6.27
CA ILE A 217 -1.84 6.73 6.43
C ILE A 217 -2.41 6.53 7.85
N PRO A 218 -3.16 7.51 8.39
CA PRO A 218 -3.71 7.38 9.73
C PRO A 218 -4.72 6.24 9.83
N ASN A 219 -5.62 6.11 8.86
CA ASN A 219 -6.63 5.07 8.87
C ASN A 219 -6.03 3.67 8.65
N GLN A 220 -6.65 2.67 9.27
CA GLN A 220 -6.21 1.28 9.21
C GLN A 220 -7.39 0.34 9.37
N SER A 221 -7.29 -0.85 8.77
CA SER A 221 -8.32 -1.88 8.90
C SER A 221 -7.85 -3.03 9.79
N SER A 222 -8.71 -3.46 10.71
CA SER A 222 -8.51 -4.67 11.51
C SER A 222 -9.79 -5.48 11.54
N VAL A 223 -9.77 -6.62 10.85
CA VAL A 223 -10.94 -7.49 10.71
C VAL A 223 -10.89 -8.61 11.76
N PRO A 224 -11.72 -8.57 12.81
CA PRO A 224 -11.86 -9.66 13.77
C PRO A 224 -12.60 -10.85 13.16
N MET A 225 -12.41 -12.04 13.74
CA MET A 225 -13.13 -13.27 13.37
C MET A 225 -13.26 -13.44 11.85
N ALA A 226 -12.16 -13.31 11.11
CA ALA A 226 -12.19 -13.15 9.66
C ALA A 226 -12.95 -14.29 8.95
N TYR A 227 -13.00 -15.48 9.51
CA TYR A 227 -13.76 -16.60 8.95
C TYR A 227 -15.28 -16.36 8.86
N THR A 228 -15.85 -15.46 9.68
CA THR A 228 -17.27 -15.07 9.61
C THR A 228 -17.53 -13.90 8.66
N GLN A 229 -16.47 -13.23 8.22
CA GLN A 229 -16.55 -12.00 7.44
C GLN A 229 -16.45 -12.24 5.93
N PHE A 230 -16.22 -13.48 5.50
CA PHE A 230 -16.15 -13.84 4.08
C PHE A 230 -17.15 -14.95 3.76
N THR A 231 -17.72 -14.89 2.55
CA THR A 231 -18.60 -15.93 2.02
C THR A 231 -17.83 -17.23 1.80
N ASP A 232 -18.57 -18.34 1.69
CA ASP A 232 -17.95 -19.62 1.46
C ASP A 232 -17.34 -19.72 0.05
N GLU A 233 -16.35 -20.59 -0.10
CA GLU A 233 -15.69 -20.83 -1.39
C GLU A 233 -16.59 -21.57 -2.36
N ARG A 234 -17.42 -22.49 -1.84
CA ARG A 234 -18.30 -23.37 -2.61
C ARG A 234 -19.63 -22.72 -2.99
N LEU A 235 -20.04 -21.69 -2.25
CA LEU A 235 -21.22 -20.91 -2.51
C LEU A 235 -20.80 -19.71 -3.37
N ALA A 236 -20.54 -19.96 -4.66
CA ALA A 236 -20.40 -18.88 -5.61
C ALA A 236 -21.77 -18.19 -5.74
N ASP A 237 -21.92 -17.04 -5.08
CA ASP A 237 -23.09 -16.19 -5.30
C ASP A 237 -23.07 -15.77 -6.79
N PRO A 238 -24.13 -16.01 -7.57
CA PRO A 238 -24.18 -15.59 -8.97
C PRO A 238 -24.03 -14.06 -9.13
N VAL A 239 -24.25 -13.28 -8.07
CA VAL A 239 -24.20 -11.80 -8.08
C VAL A 239 -22.85 -11.25 -7.65
N GLU A 240 -22.22 -11.81 -6.60
CA GLU A 240 -20.96 -11.30 -6.03
C GLU A 240 -19.75 -12.24 -6.22
N GLY A 241 -19.98 -13.52 -6.58
CA GLY A 241 -18.95 -14.56 -6.64
C GLY A 241 -18.63 -15.22 -5.29
N GLY A 242 -17.66 -16.14 -5.28
CA GLY A 242 -17.21 -16.83 -4.06
C GLY A 242 -16.13 -16.08 -3.28
N SER A 243 -15.99 -16.39 -1.98
CA SER A 243 -14.95 -15.82 -1.09
C SER A 243 -14.93 -14.28 -0.98
N ARG A 244 -16.10 -13.64 -1.01
CA ARG A 244 -16.27 -12.19 -0.91
C ARG A 244 -16.49 -11.76 0.53
N MET A 245 -16.01 -10.56 0.87
CA MET A 245 -16.25 -10.02 2.21
C MET A 245 -17.73 -9.68 2.38
N ILE A 246 -18.40 -10.09 3.46
CA ILE A 246 -19.85 -9.87 3.74
C ILE A 246 -20.12 -8.40 4.14
N PRO A 247 -21.34 -7.85 3.93
CA PRO A 247 -21.67 -6.49 4.38
C PRO A 247 -21.48 -6.33 5.89
N SER A 248 -20.51 -5.51 6.29
CA SER A 248 -20.24 -5.20 7.70
C SER A 248 -19.52 -3.86 7.84
N GLY A 249 -19.45 -3.32 9.07
CA GLY A 249 -18.66 -2.11 9.35
C GLY A 249 -17.18 -2.27 8.98
N ASN A 250 -16.65 -3.49 9.03
CA ASN A 250 -15.28 -3.79 8.59
C ASN A 250 -15.12 -3.64 7.07
N ARG A 251 -16.16 -3.97 6.30
CA ARG A 251 -16.20 -3.81 4.83
C ARG A 251 -16.05 -2.34 4.48
N MET A 252 -16.82 -1.46 5.13
CA MET A 252 -16.74 -0.01 4.93
C MET A 252 -15.40 0.57 5.39
N ARG A 253 -14.84 0.09 6.51
CA ARG A 253 -13.53 0.56 6.98
C ARG A 253 -12.42 0.35 5.96
N ILE A 254 -12.46 -0.73 5.18
CA ILE A 254 -11.48 -0.98 4.12
C ILE A 254 -11.65 0.03 2.98
N VAL A 255 -12.90 0.34 2.62
CA VAL A 255 -13.21 1.37 1.62
C VAL A 255 -12.61 2.69 2.05
N ASP A 256 -12.86 3.13 3.29
CA ASP A 256 -12.30 4.36 3.86
C ASP A 256 -10.76 4.38 3.79
N CYS A 257 -10.12 3.24 4.10
CA CYS A 257 -8.65 3.12 4.06
C CYS A 257 -8.11 3.24 2.63
N MET A 258 -8.78 2.64 1.63
CA MET A 258 -8.34 2.70 0.23
C MET A 258 -8.57 4.07 -0.38
N GLU A 259 -9.71 4.69 -0.06
CA GLU A 259 -10.01 6.07 -0.42
C GLU A 259 -8.96 7.03 0.15
N GLU A 260 -8.68 6.94 1.46
CA GLU A 260 -7.67 7.77 2.12
C GLU A 260 -6.29 7.54 1.51
N PHE A 261 -5.93 6.28 1.25
CA PHE A 261 -4.67 5.94 0.59
C PHE A 261 -4.51 6.64 -0.76
N VAL A 262 -5.54 6.67 -1.61
CA VAL A 262 -5.48 7.35 -2.91
C VAL A 262 -5.39 8.86 -2.74
N LYS A 263 -6.18 9.46 -1.85
CA LYS A 263 -6.13 10.91 -1.57
C LYS A 263 -4.73 11.37 -1.13
N TYR A 264 -4.17 10.71 -0.10
CA TYR A 264 -2.82 11.02 0.39
C TYR A 264 -1.76 10.79 -0.67
N THR A 265 -1.91 9.73 -1.46
CA THR A 265 -0.98 9.40 -2.52
C THR A 265 -0.92 10.50 -3.58
N ILE A 266 -2.06 10.96 -4.08
CA ILE A 266 -2.15 12.02 -5.09
C ILE A 266 -1.56 13.32 -4.54
N LEU A 267 -1.91 13.67 -3.29
CA LEU A 267 -1.40 14.88 -2.64
C LEU A 267 0.12 14.88 -2.46
N MET A 268 0.70 13.73 -2.09
CA MET A 268 2.14 13.64 -1.77
C MET A 268 3.02 13.46 -3.01
N ARG A 269 2.48 12.90 -4.09
CA ARG A 269 3.20 12.53 -5.32
C ARG A 269 4.05 13.67 -5.91
N PRO A 270 3.55 14.93 -6.05
CA PRO A 270 4.35 16.04 -6.58
C PRO A 270 5.53 16.43 -5.67
N HIS A 271 5.46 16.12 -4.38
CA HIS A 271 6.38 16.60 -3.35
C HIS A 271 7.36 15.53 -2.85
N PHE A 272 7.40 14.33 -3.46
CA PHE A 272 8.30 13.25 -3.01
C PHE A 272 9.78 13.65 -3.01
N ALA A 273 10.23 14.49 -3.95
CA ALA A 273 11.60 15.01 -3.96
C ALA A 273 11.87 15.92 -2.76
N LEU A 274 10.93 16.79 -2.43
CA LEU A 274 11.02 17.72 -1.29
C LEU A 274 11.14 16.98 0.04
N PHE A 275 10.32 15.94 0.26
CA PHE A 275 10.39 15.12 1.47
C PHE A 275 11.68 14.28 1.57
N GLY A 276 12.42 14.14 0.47
CA GLY A 276 13.71 13.49 0.43
C GLY A 276 14.87 14.37 0.89
N ASP A 277 14.72 15.70 0.80
CA ASP A 277 15.79 16.66 1.06
C ASP A 277 15.93 16.95 2.56
N ARG A 278 16.99 16.41 3.19
CA ARG A 278 17.26 16.53 4.63
C ARG A 278 18.51 17.35 4.89
N CYS A 279 18.47 18.20 5.92
CA CYS A 279 19.62 19.02 6.36
C CYS A 279 20.89 18.19 6.56
N SER A 280 20.79 17.09 7.32
CA SER A 280 21.93 16.20 7.59
C SER A 280 22.53 15.56 6.32
N GLU A 281 21.69 15.27 5.31
CA GLU A 281 22.15 14.69 4.04
C GLU A 281 22.80 15.75 3.13
N ARG A 282 22.40 17.03 3.25
CA ARG A 282 23.05 18.16 2.58
C ARG A 282 24.45 18.42 3.14
N GLU A 283 24.59 18.40 4.46
CA GLU A 283 25.89 18.55 5.14
C GLU A 283 26.85 17.41 4.79
N GLU A 284 26.38 16.15 4.80
CA GLU A 284 27.19 14.98 4.42
C GLU A 284 27.65 15.06 2.96
N ARG A 285 26.82 15.60 2.05
CA ARG A 285 27.18 15.79 0.65
C ARG A 285 28.31 16.81 0.49
N VAL A 286 28.21 17.97 1.14
CA VAL A 286 29.25 19.00 1.11
C VAL A 286 30.57 18.46 1.64
N GLU A 287 30.54 17.71 2.74
CA GLU A 287 31.75 17.12 3.31
C GLU A 287 32.38 16.04 2.41
N LYS A 288 31.56 15.24 1.72
CA LYS A 288 32.05 14.26 0.72
C LYS A 288 32.67 14.95 -0.49
N GLU A 289 32.04 16.02 -0.99
CA GLU A 289 32.55 16.82 -2.10
C GLU A 289 33.89 17.47 -1.74
N ARG A 290 34.01 18.03 -0.52
CA ARG A 290 35.27 18.58 0.00
C ARG A 290 36.38 17.53 0.02
N LYS A 291 36.10 16.36 0.61
CA LYS A 291 37.06 15.23 0.67
C LYS A 291 37.44 14.70 -0.71
N ALA A 292 36.49 14.62 -1.64
CA ALA A 292 36.75 14.19 -3.01
C ALA A 292 37.67 15.17 -3.74
N THR A 293 37.45 16.48 -3.54
CA THR A 293 38.28 17.54 -4.13
C THR A 293 39.70 17.52 -3.56
N GLU A 294 39.84 17.37 -2.23
CA GLU A 294 41.14 17.22 -1.56
C GLU A 294 41.90 15.97 -2.05
N LYS A 295 41.20 14.84 -2.23
CA LYS A 295 41.79 13.61 -2.76
C LYS A 295 42.26 13.79 -4.21
N ALA A 296 41.43 14.36 -5.08
CA ALA A 296 41.78 14.62 -6.47
C ALA A 296 42.99 15.56 -6.59
N ARG A 297 43.12 16.54 -5.69
CA ARG A 297 44.29 17.44 -5.65
C ARG A 297 45.58 16.69 -5.30
N LYS A 298 45.54 15.81 -4.29
CA LYS A 298 46.69 14.98 -3.90
C LYS A 298 47.12 14.02 -5.03
N GLU A 299 46.16 13.35 -5.67
CA GLU A 299 46.45 12.45 -6.80
C GLU A 299 47.05 13.19 -8.01
N ALA A 300 46.66 14.46 -8.25
CA ALA A 300 47.23 15.28 -9.31
C ALA A 300 48.65 15.80 -8.97
N GLU A 301 48.94 15.99 -7.69
CA GLU A 301 50.26 16.40 -7.19
C GLU A 301 51.25 15.22 -7.22
N GLU A 302 50.81 14.02 -6.84
CA GLU A 302 51.60 12.78 -6.95
C GLU A 302 51.95 12.45 -8.41
N LYS A 303 50.99 12.58 -9.35
CA LYS A 303 51.24 12.40 -10.79
C LYS A 303 52.15 13.45 -11.45
N ARG A 304 52.41 14.56 -10.76
CA ARG A 304 53.32 15.61 -11.24
C ARG A 304 54.76 15.41 -10.78
N VAL A 305 54.97 14.56 -9.78
CA VAL A 305 56.27 14.26 -9.17
C VAL A 305 56.88 12.98 -9.75
N GLU A 306 56.07 12.15 -10.42
CA GLU A 306 56.46 11.00 -11.25
C GLU A 306 56.79 11.41 -12.69
#